data_AF-A0A929E589-F1
#
_entry.id   AF-A0A929E589-F1
#
_cell.length_a   1.000
_cell.length_b   1.000
_cell.length_c   1.000
_cell.angle_alpha   90.00
_cell.angle_beta   90.00
_cell.angle_gamma   90.00
#
_symmetry.space_group_name_H-M   'P 1'
#
loop_
_entity.id
_entity.type
_entity.pdbx_description
1 polymer ?
#
loop_
_entity_poly.entity_id
_entity_poly.type
_entity_poly.pdbx_seq_one_letter_code
_entity_poly.pdbx_strand_id
1 'polypeptide(L)'
;MVKVTCLGAAESVTGSNYLVESPSGKKVLVDCGLFQGGKLMENRNWQDWGFHPEEIKTLFLTHAHIDHSGRIPKLVKDGFHGQIITSPPTAELCQIMLLDSAHIQEMDAEWQTRKNQRQGKGEIPPLYTTEDAEASIKSLRPTERDQLIEPEPGIKARLRNAGHILGSSILELWVEENNDSIKIVFSGDLGKKNQLIVRDPHEVFDADYLFIESTYGNRLHRPFEDSKQELLEAINYSVSHGEKVIIPAFAVERTQEMLYILGEFYRQGLLPDIPVYLDSPLAIRATKIFRKNKKYYDEEAQAIV
;
A
#
# COMPACT_ATOMS: atom_id res chain seq x y z
N MET A 1 6.79 23.35 18.82
CA MET A 1 7.71 22.25 18.48
C MET A 1 7.01 21.33 17.50
N VAL A 2 7.72 20.75 16.53
CA VAL A 2 7.21 19.70 15.65
C VAL A 2 6.89 18.46 16.49
N LYS A 3 5.73 17.85 16.26
CA LYS A 3 5.29 16.66 17.00
C LYS A 3 4.80 15.60 16.02
N VAL A 4 5.24 14.37 16.22
CA VAL A 4 4.72 13.19 15.49
C VAL A 4 3.96 12.31 16.48
N THR A 5 2.71 12.01 16.15
CA THR A 5 1.86 11.07 16.92
C THR A 5 1.65 9.81 16.11
N CYS A 6 2.11 8.66 16.63
CA CYS A 6 1.90 7.35 16.01
C CYS A 6 0.51 6.83 16.35
N LEU A 7 -0.38 6.76 15.36
CA LEU A 7 -1.77 6.34 15.52
C LEU A 7 -2.01 4.88 15.09
N GLY A 8 -1.03 4.27 14.42
CA GLY A 8 -1.00 2.86 14.05
C GLY A 8 0.40 2.41 13.62
N ALA A 9 0.54 1.13 13.25
CA ALA A 9 1.81 0.48 12.87
C ALA A 9 2.99 0.63 13.86
N ALA A 10 2.73 1.03 15.11
CA ALA A 10 3.68 0.95 16.21
C ALA A 10 3.42 -0.36 16.99
N GLU A 11 4.45 -1.20 17.13
CA GLU A 11 4.36 -2.55 17.70
C GLU A 11 3.34 -3.46 16.97
N SER A 12 3.03 -3.14 15.72
CA SER A 12 2.10 -3.88 14.84
C SER A 12 2.48 -3.63 13.38
N VAL A 13 2.12 -4.55 12.49
CA VAL A 13 2.41 -4.44 11.04
C VAL A 13 1.34 -3.61 10.31
N THR A 14 0.12 -3.52 10.84
CA THR A 14 -1.02 -2.99 10.09
C THR A 14 -1.55 -1.69 10.66
N GLY A 15 -2.32 -0.98 9.84
CA GLY A 15 -3.03 0.22 10.25
C GLY A 15 -2.15 1.48 10.27
N SER A 16 -1.13 1.54 9.42
CA SER A 16 -0.20 2.66 9.29
C SER A 16 -0.92 4.01 9.25
N ASN A 17 -0.58 4.88 10.20
CA ASN A 17 -1.16 6.21 10.34
C ASN A 17 -0.30 7.04 11.30
N TYR A 18 0.26 8.14 10.80
CA TYR A 18 1.09 9.06 11.57
C TYR A 18 0.58 10.49 11.40
N LEU A 19 0.36 11.19 12.51
CA LEU A 19 -0.03 12.60 12.51
C LEU A 19 1.20 13.46 12.79
N VAL A 20 1.55 14.34 11.86
CA VAL A 20 2.63 15.32 12.02
C VAL A 20 2.01 16.70 12.25
N GLU A 21 2.35 17.32 13.37
CA GLU A 21 1.88 18.63 13.79
C GLU A 21 3.04 19.64 13.77
N SER A 22 2.86 20.76 13.07
CA SER A 22 3.83 21.85 13.04
C SER A 22 3.71 22.74 14.30
N PRO A 23 4.75 23.52 14.65
CA PRO A 23 4.66 24.53 15.70
C PRO A 23 3.56 25.58 15.46
N SER A 24 3.20 25.81 14.20
CA SER A 24 2.13 26.74 13.79
C SER A 24 0.72 26.11 13.83
N GLY A 25 0.60 24.86 14.31
CA GLY A 25 -0.68 24.16 14.47
C GLY A 25 -1.20 23.48 13.20
N LYS A 26 -0.39 23.41 12.13
CA LYS A 26 -0.76 22.70 10.90
C LYS A 26 -0.59 21.21 11.09
N LYS A 27 -1.49 20.43 10.49
CA LYS A 27 -1.57 18.98 10.69
C LYS A 27 -1.60 18.28 9.34
N VAL A 28 -0.65 17.36 9.14
CA VAL A 28 -0.63 16.47 7.98
C VAL A 28 -0.61 15.02 8.44
N LEU A 29 -1.23 14.15 7.66
CA LEU A 29 -1.20 12.72 7.89
C LEU A 29 -0.20 12.04 6.95
N VAL A 30 0.43 10.97 7.42
CA VAL A 30 1.21 10.04 6.63
C VAL A 30 0.58 8.65 6.78
N ASP A 31 0.11 8.12 5.66
CA ASP A 31 -0.69 6.90 5.55
C ASP A 31 -2.01 6.91 6.37
N CYS A 32 -2.96 6.09 5.96
CA CYS A 32 -4.22 5.88 6.64
C CYS A 32 -4.77 4.49 6.30
N GLY A 33 -4.15 3.46 6.87
CA GLY A 33 -4.41 2.07 6.52
C GLY A 33 -5.31 1.31 7.48
N LEU A 34 -5.89 0.20 7.03
CA LEU A 34 -6.70 -0.70 7.87
C LEU A 34 -5.83 -1.52 8.82
N PHE A 35 -6.33 -1.69 10.05
CA PHE A 35 -5.84 -2.71 10.96
C PHE A 35 -6.38 -4.07 10.53
N GLN A 36 -5.49 -5.05 10.36
CA GLN A 36 -5.79 -6.43 9.99
C GLN A 36 -5.05 -7.40 10.94
N GLY A 37 -5.45 -8.68 10.93
CA GLY A 37 -4.83 -9.70 11.78
C GLY A 37 -5.71 -10.18 12.94
N GLY A 38 -7.03 -10.17 12.74
CA GLY A 38 -8.02 -10.73 13.66
C GLY A 38 -8.82 -9.68 14.42
N LYS A 39 -9.85 -10.16 15.12
CA LYS A 39 -10.93 -9.31 15.68
C LYS A 39 -10.44 -8.15 16.55
N LEU A 40 -9.44 -8.38 17.40
CA LEU A 40 -8.92 -7.33 18.29
C LEU A 40 -8.28 -6.18 17.49
N MET A 41 -7.53 -6.50 16.43
CA MET A 41 -6.93 -5.49 15.55
C MET A 41 -8.00 -4.83 14.68
N GLU A 42 -8.90 -5.61 14.08
CA GLU A 42 -9.96 -5.09 13.23
C GLU A 42 -10.91 -4.14 13.97
N ASN A 43 -11.17 -4.36 15.26
CA ASN A 43 -11.96 -3.43 16.09
C ASN A 43 -11.33 -2.03 16.20
N ARG A 44 -10.01 -1.90 16.03
CA ARG A 44 -9.33 -0.59 16.05
C ARG A 44 -9.74 0.28 14.87
N ASN A 45 -10.24 -0.29 13.77
CA ASN A 45 -10.74 0.48 12.65
C ASN A 45 -11.98 1.33 13.00
N TRP A 46 -12.68 1.00 14.08
CA TRP A 46 -13.87 1.69 14.58
C TRP A 46 -13.58 2.71 15.69
N GLN A 47 -12.33 2.78 16.15
CA GLN A 47 -11.94 3.71 17.21
C GLN A 47 -11.86 5.15 16.69
N ASP A 48 -11.99 6.11 17.61
CA ASP A 48 -11.81 7.53 17.31
C ASP A 48 -10.39 7.80 16.81
N TRP A 49 -10.26 8.77 15.89
CA TRP A 49 -9.00 9.09 15.22
C TRP A 49 -7.92 9.67 16.14
N GLY A 50 -8.31 10.24 17.28
CA GLY A 50 -7.42 11.06 18.12
C GLY A 50 -7.14 12.46 17.54
N PHE A 51 -7.79 12.82 16.43
CA PHE A 51 -7.80 14.13 15.79
C PHE A 51 -9.14 14.34 15.08
N HIS A 52 -9.46 15.56 14.66
CA HIS A 52 -10.65 15.85 13.86
C HIS A 52 -10.30 15.74 12.36
N PRO A 53 -10.93 14.84 11.58
CA PRO A 53 -10.64 14.68 10.15
C PRO A 53 -10.73 15.97 9.32
N GLU A 54 -11.67 16.86 9.68
CA GLU A 54 -11.86 18.18 9.04
C GLU A 54 -10.65 19.12 9.17
N GLU A 55 -9.80 18.93 10.18
CA GLU A 55 -8.61 19.75 10.41
C GLU A 55 -7.45 19.38 9.48
N ILE A 56 -7.47 18.17 8.91
CA ILE A 56 -6.39 17.67 8.07
C ILE A 56 -6.59 18.15 6.64
N LYS A 57 -5.64 18.94 6.12
CA LYS A 57 -5.67 19.43 4.73
C LYS A 57 -4.90 18.56 3.76
N THR A 58 -3.90 17.83 4.26
CA THR A 58 -3.02 17.00 3.45
C THR A 58 -2.79 15.64 4.10
N LEU A 59 -3.04 14.59 3.33
CA LEU A 59 -2.63 13.22 3.60
C LEU A 59 -1.56 12.84 2.58
N PHE A 60 -0.39 12.39 3.02
CA PHE A 60 0.58 11.73 2.17
C PHE A 60 0.35 10.23 2.22
N LEU A 61 0.29 9.58 1.07
CA LEU A 61 0.18 8.13 0.98
C LEU A 61 1.45 7.55 0.35
N THR A 62 2.10 6.64 1.06
CA THR A 62 3.36 6.01 0.64
C THR A 62 3.10 5.02 -0.49
N HIS A 63 2.09 4.15 -0.35
CA HIS A 63 1.76 3.14 -1.35
C HIS A 63 0.31 2.59 -1.20
N ALA A 64 -0.10 1.73 -2.13
CA ALA A 64 -1.50 1.36 -2.33
C ALA A 64 -1.98 0.16 -1.49
N HIS A 65 -1.13 -0.44 -0.65
CA HIS A 65 -1.60 -1.55 0.19
C HIS A 65 -2.66 -1.07 1.19
N ILE A 66 -3.56 -1.96 1.57
CA ILE A 66 -4.75 -1.64 2.36
C ILE A 66 -4.41 -1.31 3.81
N ASP A 67 -3.33 -1.87 4.34
CA ASP A 67 -2.74 -1.51 5.63
C ASP A 67 -2.01 -0.17 5.64
N HIS A 68 -1.94 0.53 4.49
CA HIS A 68 -1.52 1.94 4.36
C HIS A 68 -2.59 2.88 3.81
N SER A 69 -3.55 2.38 3.03
CA SER A 69 -4.56 3.19 2.32
C SER A 69 -6.02 2.89 2.70
N GLY A 70 -6.29 1.73 3.29
CA GLY A 70 -7.64 1.19 3.40
C GLY A 70 -8.59 1.94 4.33
N ARG A 71 -8.10 2.81 5.22
CA ARG A 71 -8.95 3.67 6.06
C ARG A 71 -9.24 5.04 5.42
N ILE A 72 -8.68 5.34 4.25
CA ILE A 72 -8.94 6.58 3.52
C ILE A 72 -10.45 6.82 3.26
N PRO A 73 -11.25 5.83 2.79
CA PRO A 73 -12.68 6.04 2.60
C PRO A 73 -13.40 6.39 3.92
N LYS A 74 -13.04 5.73 5.03
CA LYS A 74 -13.55 6.06 6.36
C LYS A 74 -13.19 7.50 6.75
N LEU A 75 -11.95 7.91 6.51
CA LEU A 75 -11.47 9.26 6.82
C LEU A 75 -12.29 10.33 6.08
N VAL A 76 -12.63 10.09 4.81
CA VAL A 76 -13.47 10.98 3.99
C VAL A 76 -14.91 11.01 4.50
N LYS A 77 -15.49 9.83 4.79
CA LYS A 77 -16.82 9.70 5.40
C LYS A 77 -16.93 10.48 6.71
N ASP A 78 -15.87 10.49 7.51
CA ASP A 78 -15.81 11.16 8.80
C ASP A 78 -15.46 12.67 8.72
N GLY A 79 -15.41 13.26 7.52
CA GLY A 79 -15.30 14.72 7.34
C GLY A 79 -13.99 15.23 6.71
N PHE A 80 -13.10 14.34 6.26
CA PHE A 80 -11.91 14.81 5.54
C PHE A 80 -12.23 15.34 4.14
N HIS A 81 -11.80 16.58 3.87
CA HIS A 81 -11.97 17.26 2.59
C HIS A 81 -10.64 17.71 1.96
N GLY A 82 -9.52 17.28 2.54
CA GLY A 82 -8.19 17.62 2.07
C GLY A 82 -7.76 16.88 0.80
N GLN A 83 -6.51 17.09 0.41
CA GLN A 83 -5.87 16.40 -0.71
C GLN A 83 -5.05 15.20 -0.24
N ILE A 84 -4.98 14.16 -1.07
CA ILE A 84 -4.21 12.95 -0.84
C ILE A 84 -3.07 12.89 -1.85
N ILE A 85 -1.86 13.21 -1.41
CA ILE A 85 -0.67 13.28 -2.26
C ILE A 85 0.00 11.92 -2.30
N THR A 86 0.21 11.41 -3.52
CA THR A 86 0.81 10.09 -3.74
C THR A 86 1.40 10.02 -5.15
N SER A 87 2.23 9.00 -5.43
CA SER A 87 2.74 8.76 -6.78
C SER A 87 1.61 8.39 -7.77
N PRO A 88 1.81 8.61 -9.08
CA PRO A 88 0.79 8.27 -10.08
C PRO A 88 0.39 6.79 -10.13
N PRO A 89 1.31 5.80 -10.10
CA PRO A 89 0.91 4.39 -10.09
C PRO A 89 0.15 4.03 -8.80
N THR A 90 0.55 4.58 -7.66
CA THR A 90 -0.17 4.37 -6.40
C THR A 90 -1.59 4.92 -6.46
N ALA A 91 -1.80 6.10 -7.06
CA ALA A 91 -3.14 6.65 -7.25
C ALA A 91 -4.02 5.73 -8.13
N GLU A 92 -3.49 5.19 -9.23
CA GLU A 92 -4.22 4.24 -10.09
C GLU A 92 -4.54 2.93 -9.36
N LEU A 93 -3.58 2.39 -8.60
CA LEU A 93 -3.79 1.18 -7.80
C LEU A 93 -4.83 1.42 -6.70
N CYS A 94 -4.79 2.56 -6.01
CA CYS A 94 -5.78 2.91 -4.98
C CYS A 94 -7.21 2.92 -5.52
N GLN A 95 -7.42 3.36 -6.76
CA GLN A 95 -8.76 3.36 -7.36
C GLN A 95 -9.40 1.98 -7.34
N ILE A 96 -8.65 0.95 -7.76
CA ILE A 96 -9.20 -0.42 -7.79
C ILE A 96 -9.18 -1.09 -6.42
N MET A 97 -8.20 -0.78 -5.57
CA MET A 97 -8.04 -1.38 -4.25
C MET A 97 -9.09 -0.89 -3.26
N LEU A 98 -9.37 0.42 -3.23
CA LEU A 98 -10.34 1.00 -2.30
C LEU A 98 -11.78 0.60 -2.65
N LEU A 99 -12.12 0.51 -3.93
CA LEU A 99 -13.43 0.02 -4.39
C LEU A 99 -13.64 -1.46 -4.04
N ASP A 100 -12.63 -2.30 -4.29
CA ASP A 100 -12.69 -3.72 -3.94
C ASP A 100 -12.82 -3.92 -2.43
N SER A 101 -12.04 -3.14 -1.67
CA SER A 101 -12.12 -3.14 -0.21
C SER A 101 -13.50 -2.69 0.30
N ALA A 102 -14.10 -1.65 -0.27
CA ALA A 102 -15.44 -1.20 0.10
C ALA A 102 -16.50 -2.27 -0.16
N HIS A 103 -16.43 -2.94 -1.31
CA HIS A 103 -17.33 -4.05 -1.63
C HIS A 103 -17.22 -5.19 -0.61
N ILE A 104 -16.01 -5.53 -0.16
CA ILE A 104 -15.78 -6.52 0.89
C ILE A 104 -16.39 -6.04 2.23
N GLN A 105 -16.20 -4.77 2.60
CA GLN A 105 -16.78 -4.20 3.83
C GLN A 105 -18.31 -4.27 3.83
N GLU A 106 -18.95 -3.93 2.71
CA GLU A 106 -20.40 -4.01 2.52
C GLU A 106 -20.90 -5.46 2.61
N MET A 107 -20.24 -6.38 1.91
CA MET A 107 -20.60 -7.80 1.93
C MET A 107 -20.47 -8.40 3.34
N ASP A 108 -19.40 -8.08 4.07
CA ASP A 108 -19.19 -8.55 5.44
C ASP A 108 -20.25 -7.98 6.39
N ALA A 109 -20.59 -6.70 6.27
CA ALA A 109 -21.63 -6.05 7.05
C ALA A 109 -23.02 -6.65 6.78
N GLU A 110 -23.36 -6.92 5.52
CA GLU A 110 -24.59 -7.62 5.15
C GLU A 110 -24.65 -9.02 5.75
N TRP A 111 -23.56 -9.79 5.63
CA TRP A 111 -23.50 -11.14 6.13
C TRP A 111 -23.66 -11.19 7.66
N GLN A 112 -22.97 -10.29 8.37
CA GLN A 112 -23.09 -10.15 9.81
C GLN A 112 -24.50 -9.70 10.23
N THR A 113 -25.12 -8.76 9.49
CA THR A 113 -26.50 -8.31 9.72
C THR A 113 -27.50 -9.45 9.57
N ARG A 114 -27.40 -10.26 8.51
CA ARG A 114 -28.26 -11.45 8.32
C ARG A 114 -28.11 -12.45 9.47
N LYS A 115 -26.91 -12.61 10.01
CA LYS A 115 -26.64 -13.47 11.18
C LYS A 115 -27.22 -12.89 12.46
N ASN A 116 -27.12 -11.57 12.66
CA ASN A 116 -27.66 -10.85 13.82
C ASN A 116 -29.19 -10.87 13.87
N GLN A 117 -29.86 -10.67 12.73
CA GLN A 117 -31.32 -10.71 12.64
C GLN A 117 -31.88 -12.07 13.08
N ARG A 118 -31.18 -13.17 12.77
CA ARG A 118 -31.53 -14.53 13.27
C ARG A 118 -31.40 -14.68 14.79
N GLN A 119 -30.65 -13.80 15.44
CA GLN A 119 -30.45 -13.76 16.90
C GLN A 119 -31.23 -12.63 17.59
N GLY A 120 -32.10 -11.92 16.86
CA GLY A 120 -32.82 -10.75 17.39
C GLY A 120 -31.93 -9.54 17.69
N LYS A 121 -30.73 -9.46 17.09
CA LYS A 121 -29.82 -8.32 17.20
C LYS A 121 -29.98 -7.36 16.02
N GLY A 122 -29.57 -6.11 16.22
CA GLY A 122 -29.62 -5.05 15.20
C GLY A 122 -28.63 -5.24 14.05
N GLU A 123 -28.78 -4.38 13.04
CA GLU A 123 -27.93 -4.33 11.85
C GLU A 123 -26.53 -3.84 12.19
N ILE A 124 -25.55 -4.30 11.41
CA ILE A 124 -24.16 -3.87 11.50
C ILE A 124 -23.85 -3.09 10.22
N PRO A 125 -23.57 -1.77 10.30
CA PRO A 125 -23.18 -1.00 9.13
C PRO A 125 -21.75 -1.38 8.68
N PRO A 126 -21.41 -1.22 7.39
CA PRO A 126 -20.04 -1.33 6.94
C PRO A 126 -19.20 -0.16 7.47
N LEU A 127 -17.87 -0.37 7.54
CA LEU A 127 -16.94 0.67 7.97
C LEU A 127 -17.06 1.90 7.05
N TYR A 128 -17.14 1.66 5.75
CA TYR A 128 -17.42 2.61 4.68
C TYR A 128 -18.04 1.86 3.50
N THR A 129 -18.73 2.60 2.63
CA THR A 129 -19.43 2.06 1.45
C THR A 129 -18.62 2.25 0.18
N THR A 130 -19.11 1.70 -0.93
CA THR A 130 -18.54 1.93 -2.25
C THR A 130 -18.58 3.42 -2.63
N GLU A 131 -19.64 4.14 -2.26
CA GLU A 131 -19.75 5.59 -2.48
C GLU A 131 -18.69 6.38 -1.71
N ASP A 132 -18.39 5.98 -0.46
CA ASP A 132 -17.33 6.59 0.34
C ASP A 132 -15.95 6.40 -0.33
N ALA A 133 -15.70 5.21 -0.89
CA ALA A 133 -14.47 4.93 -1.64
C ALA A 133 -14.38 5.78 -2.92
N GLU A 134 -15.47 5.88 -3.70
CA GLU A 134 -15.54 6.75 -4.87
C GLU A 134 -15.31 8.23 -4.52
N ALA A 135 -15.87 8.70 -3.40
CA ALA A 135 -15.64 10.05 -2.91
C ALA A 135 -14.16 10.27 -2.58
N SER A 136 -13.54 9.32 -1.90
CA SER A 136 -12.12 9.42 -1.50
C SER A 136 -11.14 9.46 -2.68
N ILE A 137 -11.46 8.75 -3.77
CA ILE A 137 -10.65 8.74 -5.00
C ILE A 137 -10.54 10.16 -5.60
N LYS A 138 -11.58 10.99 -5.46
CA LYS A 138 -11.58 12.38 -5.96
C LYS A 138 -10.59 13.29 -5.22
N SER A 139 -10.17 12.89 -4.02
CA SER A 139 -9.17 13.61 -3.22
C SER A 139 -7.72 13.26 -3.60
N LEU A 140 -7.50 12.21 -4.40
CA LEU A 140 -6.16 11.84 -4.88
C LEU A 140 -5.54 12.95 -5.75
N ARG A 141 -4.29 13.29 -5.48
CA ARG A 141 -3.45 14.23 -6.21
C ARG A 141 -2.14 13.52 -6.61
N PRO A 142 -2.16 12.82 -7.76
CA PRO A 142 -0.97 12.19 -8.32
C PRO A 142 0.16 13.22 -8.48
N THR A 143 1.30 12.97 -7.84
CA THR A 143 2.48 13.85 -7.88
C THR A 143 3.69 13.01 -8.28
N GLU A 144 4.38 13.44 -9.33
CA GLU A 144 5.60 12.77 -9.79
C GLU A 144 6.65 12.80 -8.67
N ARG A 145 7.42 11.72 -8.58
CA ARG A 145 8.51 11.61 -7.60
C ARG A 145 9.60 12.65 -7.87
N ASP A 146 10.46 12.84 -6.89
CA ASP A 146 11.63 13.72 -6.93
C ASP A 146 11.32 15.23 -7.03
N GLN A 147 10.03 15.60 -7.08
CA GLN A 147 9.58 16.98 -7.02
C GLN A 147 9.42 17.42 -5.56
N LEU A 148 10.01 18.58 -5.24
CA LEU A 148 9.77 19.27 -3.98
C LEU A 148 8.47 20.06 -4.10
N ILE A 149 7.51 19.76 -3.23
CA ILE A 149 6.20 20.43 -3.18
C ILE A 149 6.01 21.07 -1.80
N GLU A 150 5.14 22.08 -1.73
CA GLU A 150 4.76 22.76 -0.49
C GLU A 150 3.23 22.77 -0.38
N PRO A 151 2.60 21.69 0.12
CA PRO A 151 1.15 21.61 0.19
C PRO A 151 0.54 22.61 1.18
N GLU A 152 1.30 23.02 2.19
CA GLU A 152 0.92 24.06 3.14
C GLU A 152 2.15 24.90 3.49
N PRO A 153 1.99 26.21 3.79
CA PRO A 153 3.16 27.06 4.05
C PRO A 153 4.03 26.52 5.20
N GLY A 154 5.33 26.37 4.96
CA GLY A 154 6.27 25.83 5.95
C GLY A 154 6.18 24.31 6.16
N ILE A 155 5.46 23.59 5.28
CA ILE A 155 5.51 22.13 5.16
C ILE A 155 5.89 21.80 3.72
N LYS A 156 7.13 21.35 3.51
CA LYS A 156 7.59 20.88 2.20
C LYS A 156 7.71 19.37 2.20
N ALA A 157 7.46 18.75 1.07
CA ALA A 157 7.51 17.30 0.94
C ALA A 157 8.11 16.88 -0.40
N ARG A 158 8.69 15.67 -0.44
CA ARG A 158 9.18 15.03 -1.65
C ARG A 158 8.97 13.52 -1.54
N LEU A 159 8.39 12.94 -2.59
CA LEU A 159 8.25 11.50 -2.73
C LEU A 159 9.48 10.94 -3.45
N ARG A 160 10.11 9.91 -2.88
CA ARG A 160 11.22 9.15 -3.47
C ARG A 160 10.82 7.71 -3.69
N ASN A 161 11.47 6.99 -4.60
CA ASN A 161 11.13 5.58 -4.83
C ASN A 161 11.44 4.71 -3.59
N ALA A 162 10.47 3.93 -3.11
CA ALA A 162 10.68 2.97 -2.01
C ALA A 162 11.05 1.55 -2.50
N GLY A 163 10.89 1.27 -3.80
CA GLY A 163 11.22 -0.04 -4.38
C GLY A 163 10.37 -1.22 -3.91
N HIS A 164 9.32 -0.99 -3.10
CA HIS A 164 8.45 -2.04 -2.55
C HIS A 164 7.44 -2.54 -3.56
N ILE A 165 6.45 -1.71 -3.90
CA ILE A 165 5.50 -1.99 -4.98
C ILE A 165 5.55 -0.90 -6.05
N LEU A 166 4.91 -1.14 -7.19
CA LEU A 166 4.79 -0.13 -8.24
C LEU A 166 4.16 1.16 -7.70
N GLY A 167 4.91 2.26 -7.75
CA GLY A 167 4.48 3.55 -7.20
C GLY A 167 4.82 3.79 -5.72
N SER A 168 5.28 2.78 -4.97
CA SER A 168 5.66 2.93 -3.55
C SER A 168 6.68 4.03 -3.32
N SER A 169 6.48 4.83 -2.27
CA SER A 169 7.29 6.03 -2.06
C SER A 169 7.76 6.19 -0.61
N ILE A 170 9.04 6.53 -0.46
CA ILE A 170 9.59 7.13 0.75
C ILE A 170 9.16 8.60 0.75
N LEU A 171 8.65 9.09 1.87
CA LEU A 171 8.28 10.49 2.06
C LEU A 171 9.40 11.21 2.82
N GLU A 172 10.04 12.18 2.17
CA GLU A 172 10.85 13.19 2.86
C GLU A 172 9.94 14.40 3.17
N LEU A 173 9.86 14.79 4.44
CA LEU A 173 9.00 15.86 4.94
C LEU A 173 9.84 16.90 5.71
N TRP A 174 9.82 18.14 5.27
CA TRP A 174 10.47 19.27 5.93
C TRP A 174 9.41 20.15 6.59
N VAL A 175 9.52 20.34 7.90
CA VAL A 175 8.59 21.16 8.68
C VAL A 175 9.36 22.33 9.28
N GLU A 176 8.87 23.55 9.10
CA GLU A 176 9.51 24.75 9.66
C GLU A 176 9.39 24.80 11.19
N GLU A 177 10.52 25.06 11.87
CA GLU A 177 10.62 25.25 13.31
C GLU A 177 11.70 26.29 13.65
N ASN A 178 11.35 27.33 14.41
CA ASN A 178 12.30 28.33 14.94
C ASN A 178 13.26 28.96 13.90
N ASN A 179 12.74 29.33 12.71
CA ASN A 179 13.50 29.84 11.55
C ASN A 179 14.45 28.83 10.88
N ASP A 180 14.35 27.54 11.22
CA ASP A 180 15.00 26.43 10.53
C ASP A 180 13.95 25.40 10.07
N SER A 181 14.37 24.25 9.57
CA SER A 181 13.48 23.16 9.18
C SER A 181 13.98 21.81 9.69
N ILE A 182 13.06 21.04 10.29
CA ILE A 182 13.28 19.64 10.67
C ILE A 182 12.89 18.74 9.51
N LYS A 183 13.79 17.84 9.11
CA LYS A 183 13.55 16.80 8.11
C LYS A 183 13.16 15.48 8.77
N ILE A 184 11.93 15.06 8.53
CA ILE A 184 11.37 13.76 8.93
C ILE A 184 11.24 12.88 7.70
N VAL A 185 11.72 11.65 7.78
CA VAL A 185 11.62 10.68 6.69
C VAL A 185 10.73 9.52 7.13
N PHE A 186 9.70 9.23 6.34
CA PHE A 186 8.87 8.02 6.49
C PHE A 186 9.17 7.09 5.33
N SER A 187 9.66 5.89 5.63
CA SER A 187 10.03 4.94 4.59
C SER A 187 8.83 4.38 3.82
N GLY A 188 7.65 4.33 4.49
CA GLY A 188 6.62 3.36 4.11
C GLY A 188 7.19 1.94 4.22
N ASP A 189 6.67 1.03 3.41
CA ASP A 189 7.33 -0.26 3.21
C ASP A 189 8.49 -0.12 2.23
N LEU A 190 9.61 -0.78 2.52
CA LEU A 190 10.83 -0.72 1.72
C LEU A 190 11.05 -2.01 0.96
N GLY A 191 11.27 -1.86 -0.34
CA GLY A 191 11.75 -2.96 -1.17
C GLY A 191 13.23 -3.23 -0.94
N LYS A 192 13.64 -4.45 -1.27
CA LYS A 192 15.06 -4.83 -1.31
C LYS A 192 15.69 -4.39 -2.65
N LYS A 193 17.01 -4.29 -2.68
CA LYS A 193 17.75 -4.15 -3.96
C LYS A 193 17.48 -5.35 -4.88
N ASN A 194 17.39 -5.10 -6.17
CA ASN A 194 17.05 -6.06 -7.22
C ASN A 194 15.70 -6.76 -6.96
N GLN A 195 14.72 -6.03 -6.43
CA GLN A 195 13.35 -6.53 -6.40
C GLN A 195 12.79 -6.57 -7.82
N LEU A 196 11.94 -7.56 -8.12
CA LEU A 196 11.43 -7.74 -9.47
C LEU A 196 10.56 -6.57 -9.90
N ILE A 197 10.64 -6.21 -11.18
CA ILE A 197 9.78 -5.26 -11.90
C ILE A 197 10.02 -3.81 -11.52
N VAL A 198 10.31 -3.50 -10.26
CA VAL A 198 10.41 -2.14 -9.74
C VAL A 198 11.87 -1.73 -9.49
N ARG A 199 12.17 -0.45 -9.70
CA ARG A 199 13.52 0.09 -9.42
C ARG A 199 13.89 -0.04 -7.95
N ASP A 200 15.20 -0.12 -7.71
CA ASP A 200 15.79 -0.09 -6.38
C ASP A 200 15.34 1.12 -5.55
N PRO A 201 15.18 0.96 -4.22
CA PRO A 201 14.86 2.06 -3.32
C PRO A 201 15.88 3.19 -3.45
N HIS A 202 15.39 4.43 -3.39
CA HIS A 202 16.24 5.61 -3.40
C HIS A 202 17.02 5.72 -2.08
N GLU A 203 18.32 6.00 -2.17
CA GLU A 203 19.15 6.21 -0.99
C GLU A 203 18.92 7.62 -0.42
N VAL A 204 18.51 7.70 0.85
CA VAL A 204 18.33 8.96 1.58
C VAL A 204 19.54 9.17 2.50
N PHE A 205 20.28 10.27 2.30
CA PHE A 205 21.57 10.49 2.95
C PHE A 205 21.50 11.29 4.26
N ASP A 206 20.38 11.94 4.54
CA ASP A 206 20.18 12.81 5.70
C ASP A 206 18.73 12.77 6.19
N ALA A 207 18.53 12.80 7.51
CA ALA A 207 17.26 12.98 8.20
C ALA A 207 17.54 13.39 9.65
N ASP A 208 16.71 14.27 10.23
CA ASP A 208 16.72 14.51 11.68
C ASP A 208 15.97 13.39 12.41
N TYR A 209 14.89 12.90 11.81
CA TYR A 209 14.10 11.77 12.31
C TYR A 209 13.78 10.80 11.18
N LEU A 210 14.00 9.49 11.43
CA LEU A 210 13.69 8.42 10.49
C LEU A 210 12.66 7.46 11.09
N PHE A 211 11.51 7.38 10.44
CA PHE A 211 10.47 6.38 10.67
C PHE A 211 10.64 5.30 9.61
N ILE A 212 11.20 4.17 10.03
CA ILE A 212 11.49 3.03 9.16
C ILE A 212 10.61 1.84 9.54
N GLU A 213 10.13 1.12 8.52
CA GLU A 213 9.45 -0.15 8.75
C GLU A 213 10.38 -1.19 9.39
N SER A 214 9.78 -2.21 10.01
CA SER A 214 10.52 -3.27 10.70
C SER A 214 9.92 -4.65 10.49
N THR A 215 9.24 -4.88 9.36
CA THR A 215 8.45 -6.10 9.10
C THR A 215 9.27 -7.38 9.27
N TYR A 216 10.53 -7.34 8.80
CA TYR A 216 11.46 -8.46 8.89
C TYR A 216 12.71 -8.16 9.71
N GLY A 217 12.62 -7.25 10.68
CA GLY A 217 13.75 -6.85 11.53
C GLY A 217 14.38 -7.99 12.36
N ASN A 218 13.77 -9.17 12.39
CA ASN A 218 14.22 -10.33 13.16
C ASN A 218 14.75 -11.53 12.33
N ARG A 219 14.91 -11.40 11.00
CA ARG A 219 15.36 -12.52 10.14
C ARG A 219 16.15 -12.08 8.91
N LEU A 220 16.94 -13.02 8.38
CA LEU A 220 17.62 -12.88 7.09
C LEU A 220 16.83 -13.59 5.99
N HIS A 221 16.94 -13.07 4.76
CA HIS A 221 16.34 -13.68 3.58
C HIS A 221 17.34 -14.61 2.88
N ARG A 222 16.85 -15.76 2.41
CA ARG A 222 17.60 -16.63 1.49
C ARG A 222 17.82 -15.96 0.13
N PRO A 223 18.81 -16.42 -0.65
CA PRO A 223 18.99 -15.98 -2.04
C PRO A 223 17.71 -16.16 -2.87
N PHE A 224 17.44 -15.18 -3.73
CA PHE A 224 16.23 -15.18 -4.55
C PHE A 224 16.23 -16.29 -5.61
N GLU A 225 17.39 -16.61 -6.18
CA GLU A 225 17.56 -17.70 -7.15
C GLU A 225 17.16 -19.06 -6.56
N ASP A 226 17.55 -19.34 -5.32
CA ASP A 226 17.14 -20.57 -4.63
C ASP A 226 15.61 -20.66 -4.54
N SER A 227 14.92 -19.53 -4.29
CA SER A 227 13.45 -19.50 -4.25
C SER A 227 12.81 -19.75 -5.62
N LYS A 228 13.42 -19.24 -6.70
CA LYS A 228 12.97 -19.53 -8.07
C LYS A 228 13.14 -21.02 -8.39
N GLN A 229 14.27 -21.61 -8.03
CA GLN A 229 14.52 -23.03 -8.27
C GLN A 229 13.51 -23.91 -7.51
N GLU A 230 13.25 -23.63 -6.23
CA GLU A 230 12.26 -24.39 -5.45
C GLU A 230 10.85 -24.28 -6.05
N LEU A 231 10.45 -23.10 -6.53
CA LEU A 231 9.18 -22.93 -7.23
C LEU A 231 9.11 -23.82 -8.48
N LEU A 232 10.18 -23.83 -9.29
CA LEU A 232 10.24 -24.65 -10.50
C LEU A 232 10.20 -26.15 -10.18
N GLU A 233 10.89 -26.58 -9.13
CA GLU A 233 10.86 -27.96 -8.62
C GLU A 233 9.45 -28.37 -8.19
N ALA A 234 8.74 -27.50 -7.44
CA ALA A 234 7.36 -27.76 -7.02
C ALA A 234 6.40 -27.86 -8.21
N ILE A 235 6.55 -26.99 -9.22
CA ILE A 235 5.76 -27.06 -10.46
C ILE A 235 6.02 -28.38 -11.19
N ASN A 236 7.28 -28.75 -11.38
CA ASN A 236 7.66 -29.99 -12.07
C ASN A 236 7.16 -31.23 -11.35
N TYR A 237 7.25 -31.26 -10.02
CA TYR A 237 6.72 -32.33 -9.20
C TYR A 237 5.21 -32.51 -9.42
N SER A 238 4.41 -31.44 -9.31
CA SER A 238 2.96 -31.56 -9.51
C SER A 238 2.61 -31.99 -10.93
N VAL A 239 3.30 -31.43 -11.94
CA VAL A 239 3.05 -31.80 -13.35
C VAL A 239 3.40 -33.26 -13.62
N SER A 240 4.51 -33.78 -13.07
CA SER A 240 4.90 -35.19 -13.27
C SER A 240 3.91 -36.19 -12.66
N HIS A 241 3.07 -35.75 -11.72
CA HIS A 241 2.02 -36.55 -11.09
C HIS A 241 0.61 -36.28 -11.66
N GLY A 242 0.50 -35.43 -12.70
CA GLY A 242 -0.80 -35.04 -13.27
C GLY A 242 -1.65 -34.17 -12.34
N GLU A 243 -1.01 -33.47 -11.39
CA GLU A 243 -1.66 -32.63 -10.38
C GLU A 243 -1.75 -31.17 -10.83
N LYS A 244 -2.55 -30.39 -10.09
CA LYS A 244 -2.71 -28.94 -10.30
C LYS A 244 -1.84 -28.16 -9.32
N VAL A 245 -1.26 -27.06 -9.78
CA VAL A 245 -0.55 -26.10 -8.92
C VAL A 245 -1.48 -24.93 -8.61
N ILE A 246 -1.73 -24.65 -7.33
CA ILE A 246 -2.54 -23.51 -6.87
C ILE A 246 -1.63 -22.57 -6.06
N ILE A 247 -1.51 -21.32 -6.50
CA ILE A 247 -0.65 -20.30 -5.87
C ILE A 247 -1.52 -19.17 -5.30
N PRO A 248 -1.81 -19.17 -3.98
CA PRO A 248 -2.48 -18.02 -3.36
C PRO A 248 -1.51 -16.84 -3.29
N ALA A 249 -1.92 -15.68 -3.80
CA ALA A 249 -1.10 -14.49 -3.80
C ALA A 249 -1.96 -13.23 -3.66
N PHE A 250 -1.37 -12.15 -3.12
CA PHE A 250 -1.99 -10.84 -3.16
C PHE A 250 -2.16 -10.37 -4.61
N ALA A 251 -3.28 -9.70 -4.87
CA ALA A 251 -3.66 -9.27 -6.22
C ALA A 251 -2.72 -8.20 -6.83
N VAL A 252 -2.06 -7.43 -5.97
CA VAL A 252 -1.09 -6.38 -6.32
C VAL A 252 0.29 -6.82 -5.86
N GLU A 253 1.31 -6.50 -6.67
CA GLU A 253 2.71 -6.90 -6.52
C GLU A 253 2.93 -8.42 -6.68
N ARG A 254 2.61 -9.23 -5.66
CA ARG A 254 3.00 -10.67 -5.63
C ARG A 254 2.48 -11.46 -6.83
N THR A 255 1.25 -11.21 -7.25
CA THR A 255 0.72 -11.83 -8.47
C THR A 255 1.54 -11.43 -9.71
N GLN A 256 1.92 -10.17 -9.85
CA GLN A 256 2.70 -9.69 -10.99
C GLN A 256 4.13 -10.24 -10.97
N GLU A 257 4.77 -10.34 -9.80
CA GLU A 257 6.06 -11.02 -9.64
C GLU A 257 5.98 -12.50 -10.05
N MET A 258 4.94 -13.21 -9.62
CA MET A 258 4.73 -14.60 -10.01
C MET A 258 4.54 -14.76 -11.52
N LEU A 259 3.75 -13.90 -12.16
CA LEU A 259 3.60 -13.91 -13.62
C LEU A 259 4.91 -13.59 -14.34
N TYR A 260 5.73 -12.71 -13.78
CA TYR A 260 7.04 -12.38 -14.32
C TYR A 260 7.98 -13.59 -14.27
N ILE A 261 8.07 -14.29 -13.13
CA ILE A 261 8.90 -15.49 -12.94
C ILE A 261 8.42 -16.64 -13.85
N LEU A 262 7.12 -16.88 -13.93
CA LEU A 262 6.58 -17.90 -14.83
C LEU A 262 6.89 -17.57 -16.30
N GLY A 263 6.81 -16.30 -16.67
CA GLY A 263 7.23 -15.82 -18.00
C GLY A 263 8.73 -16.00 -18.26
N GLU A 264 9.57 -15.82 -17.24
CA GLU A 264 11.01 -16.11 -17.30
C GLU A 264 11.26 -17.60 -17.58
N PHE A 265 10.66 -18.50 -16.80
CA PHE A 265 10.77 -19.95 -17.01
C PHE A 265 10.28 -20.37 -18.40
N TYR A 266 9.19 -19.76 -18.88
CA TYR A 266 8.67 -20.01 -20.21
C TYR A 266 9.67 -19.61 -21.30
N ARG A 267 10.25 -18.39 -21.23
CA ARG A 267 11.26 -17.92 -22.20
C ARG A 267 12.55 -18.77 -22.19
N GLN A 268 12.90 -19.34 -21.04
CA GLN A 268 14.06 -20.22 -20.89
C GLN A 268 13.76 -21.68 -21.29
N GLY A 269 12.51 -22.02 -21.64
CA GLY A 269 12.11 -23.40 -21.95
C GLY A 269 12.09 -24.34 -20.74
N LEU A 270 12.06 -23.78 -19.53
CA LEU A 270 12.04 -24.52 -18.26
C LEU A 270 10.62 -24.81 -17.77
N LEU A 271 9.65 -23.97 -18.13
CA LEU A 271 8.26 -24.17 -17.74
C LEU A 271 7.65 -25.33 -18.56
N PRO A 272 7.01 -26.33 -17.93
CA PRO A 272 6.25 -27.35 -18.64
C PRO A 272 5.15 -26.76 -19.54
N ASP A 273 4.75 -27.49 -20.58
CA ASP A 273 3.64 -27.08 -21.46
C ASP A 273 2.29 -27.25 -20.76
N ILE A 274 1.94 -26.24 -19.94
CA ILE A 274 0.71 -26.19 -19.15
C ILE A 274 0.04 -24.82 -19.27
N PRO A 275 -1.30 -24.74 -19.18
CA PRO A 275 -1.98 -23.46 -19.13
C PRO A 275 -1.78 -22.76 -17.78
N VAL A 276 -1.52 -21.46 -17.81
CA VAL A 276 -1.45 -20.59 -16.62
C VAL A 276 -2.70 -19.71 -16.57
N TYR A 277 -3.48 -19.84 -15.49
CA TYR A 277 -4.70 -19.07 -15.27
C TYR A 277 -4.51 -18.03 -14.18
N LEU A 278 -4.97 -16.80 -14.43
CA LEU A 278 -5.08 -15.76 -13.41
C LEU A 278 -6.56 -15.57 -13.03
N ASP A 279 -6.96 -16.09 -11.88
CA ASP A 279 -8.35 -16.07 -11.41
C ASP A 279 -8.57 -14.99 -10.34
N SER A 280 -8.42 -13.72 -10.74
CA SER A 280 -8.75 -12.58 -9.88
C SER A 280 -9.06 -11.34 -10.73
N PRO A 281 -10.31 -10.84 -10.73
CA PRO A 281 -10.67 -9.60 -11.42
C PRO A 281 -9.79 -8.41 -10.97
N LEU A 282 -9.49 -8.33 -9.67
CA LEU A 282 -8.63 -7.29 -9.11
C LEU A 282 -7.19 -7.42 -9.64
N ALA A 283 -6.61 -8.63 -9.64
CA ALA A 283 -5.25 -8.84 -10.12
C ALA A 283 -5.13 -8.59 -11.64
N ILE A 284 -6.17 -8.92 -12.42
CA ILE A 284 -6.23 -8.62 -13.85
C ILE A 284 -6.22 -7.09 -14.06
N ARG A 285 -7.01 -6.34 -13.28
CA ARG A 285 -7.02 -4.86 -13.33
C ARG A 285 -5.67 -4.27 -12.91
N ALA A 286 -5.08 -4.76 -11.81
CA ALA A 286 -3.77 -4.35 -11.35
C ALA A 286 -2.68 -4.60 -12.41
N THR A 287 -2.70 -5.77 -13.05
CA THR A 287 -1.75 -6.10 -14.13
C THR A 287 -1.87 -5.15 -15.32
N LYS A 288 -3.08 -4.65 -15.65
CA LYS A 288 -3.26 -3.61 -16.68
C LYS A 288 -2.63 -2.28 -16.27
N ILE A 289 -2.75 -1.90 -15.00
CA ILE A 289 -2.11 -0.68 -14.44
C ILE A 289 -0.59 -0.81 -14.52
N PHE A 290 -0.03 -1.96 -14.13
CA PHE A 290 1.39 -2.27 -14.28
C PHE A 290 1.85 -2.06 -15.73
N ARG A 291 1.16 -2.69 -16.69
CA ARG A 291 1.46 -2.56 -18.14
C ARG A 291 1.38 -1.13 -18.68
N LYS A 292 0.55 -0.26 -18.10
CA LYS A 292 0.44 1.16 -18.48
C LYS A 292 1.61 1.99 -17.92
N ASN A 293 2.15 1.59 -16.77
CA ASN A 293 3.11 2.35 -15.98
C ASN A 293 4.57 1.85 -16.12
N LYS A 294 4.93 1.31 -17.30
CA LYS A 294 6.28 0.79 -17.61
C LYS A 294 7.43 1.74 -17.29
N LYS A 295 7.20 3.06 -17.34
CA LYS A 295 8.22 4.07 -17.01
C LYS A 295 8.77 3.95 -15.58
N TYR A 296 8.04 3.28 -14.69
CA TYR A 296 8.44 3.03 -13.30
C TYR A 296 9.12 1.67 -13.08
N TYR A 297 9.28 0.88 -14.14
CA TYR A 297 9.95 -0.41 -14.04
C TYR A 297 11.48 -0.25 -13.90
N ASP A 298 12.12 -1.30 -13.39
CA ASP A 298 13.56 -1.53 -13.52
C ASP A 298 13.98 -1.74 -14.99
N GLU A 299 15.28 -1.78 -15.25
CA GLU A 299 15.81 -1.89 -16.62
C GLU A 299 15.50 -3.26 -17.23
N GLU A 300 15.61 -4.32 -16.41
CA GLU A 300 15.37 -5.70 -16.80
C GLU A 300 13.93 -5.94 -17.25
N ALA A 301 12.94 -5.46 -16.48
CA ALA A 301 11.55 -5.61 -16.85
C ALA A 301 11.18 -4.71 -18.03
N GLN A 302 11.77 -3.50 -18.17
CA GLN A 302 11.57 -2.67 -19.35
C GLN A 302 12.05 -3.35 -20.64
N ALA A 303 13.15 -4.10 -20.59
CA ALA A 303 13.71 -4.79 -21.75
C ALA A 303 12.81 -5.92 -22.30
N ILE A 304 11.87 -6.43 -21.49
CA ILE A 304 11.04 -7.59 -21.83
C ILE A 304 9.64 -7.18 -22.33
N VAL A 305 9.19 -5.93 -22.12
CA VAL A 305 7.77 -5.54 -22.26
C VAL A 305 7.42 -4.58 -23.38
#